data_AF-A0A4P6P5I0-F1
#
_entry.id   AF-A0A4P6P5I0-F1
#
_cell.length_a   1.000
_cell.length_b   1.000
_cell.length_c   1.000
_cell.angle_alpha   90.00
_cell.angle_beta   90.00
_cell.angle_gamma   90.00
#
_symmetry.space_group_name_H-M   'P 1'
#
loop_
_entity.id
_entity.type
_entity.pdbx_description
1 polymer ?
#
loop_
_entity_poly.entity_id
_entity_poly.type
_entity_poly.pdbx_seq_one_letter_code
_entity_poly.pdbx_strand_id
1 'polypeptide(L)'
;MYLRKSPLKIQNIIFSLIFIFFSFPLFGKDLIKIHSIHKETFSCTEHWAGQFKYAGDALGTDCVIGGWYEDEKRLFQKSFINDGFKNEDWFGFKKNVLAPCDCEVIDVSVNEVTNEPGIMTPGRASSIVFQTANGSKVLLAHVRDIKVKKGDLVKQGNVVAKVGNNGYSRSPHIHIGAWDVKGNPLQIRFDQKTLSLSDRE
;
A
#
# COMPACT_ATOMS: atom_id res chain seq x y z
N MET A 1 -43.82 -79.34 -3.86
CA MET A 1 -43.90 -77.97 -4.40
C MET A 1 -42.95 -77.08 -3.59
N TYR A 2 -41.71 -76.92 -4.03
CA TYR A 2 -40.72 -76.02 -3.42
C TYR A 2 -40.13 -75.14 -4.53
N LEU A 3 -40.42 -73.84 -4.45
CA LEU A 3 -40.02 -72.81 -5.43
C LEU A 3 -38.56 -72.42 -5.19
N ARG A 4 -37.72 -72.54 -6.22
CA ARG A 4 -36.38 -71.94 -6.28
C ARG A 4 -36.51 -70.43 -6.55
N LYS A 5 -36.01 -69.58 -5.66
CA LYS A 5 -35.76 -68.16 -5.94
C LYS A 5 -34.43 -68.01 -6.69
N SER A 6 -34.46 -67.36 -7.84
CA SER A 6 -33.27 -66.87 -8.56
C SER A 6 -32.82 -65.52 -7.98
N PRO A 7 -31.51 -65.20 -7.93
CA PRO A 7 -31.05 -63.86 -7.57
C PRO A 7 -30.99 -62.96 -8.81
N LEU A 8 -31.48 -61.72 -8.65
CA LEU A 8 -31.33 -60.64 -9.63
C LEU A 8 -29.84 -60.28 -9.81
N LYS A 9 -29.38 -60.16 -11.06
CA LYS A 9 -28.09 -59.54 -11.39
C LYS A 9 -28.25 -58.02 -11.44
N ILE A 10 -27.51 -57.31 -10.59
CA ILE A 10 -27.37 -55.85 -10.64
C ILE A 10 -26.36 -55.52 -11.74
N GLN A 11 -26.79 -54.81 -12.78
CA GLN A 11 -25.90 -54.25 -13.81
C GLN A 11 -25.24 -52.97 -13.30
N ASN A 12 -23.91 -52.94 -13.27
CA ASN A 12 -23.11 -51.77 -12.95
C ASN A 12 -23.20 -50.75 -14.10
N ILE A 13 -23.86 -49.61 -13.87
CA ILE A 13 -23.80 -48.44 -14.74
C ILE A 13 -22.65 -47.56 -14.26
N ILE A 14 -21.57 -47.51 -15.05
CA ILE A 14 -20.43 -46.60 -14.81
C ILE A 14 -20.82 -45.22 -15.36
N PHE A 15 -21.06 -44.25 -14.46
CA PHE A 15 -21.18 -42.84 -14.83
C PHE A 15 -19.77 -42.26 -15.02
N SER A 16 -19.37 -42.03 -16.26
CA SER A 16 -18.18 -41.22 -16.57
C SER A 16 -18.48 -39.75 -16.27
N LEU A 17 -17.95 -39.24 -15.16
CA LEU A 17 -17.93 -37.80 -14.89
C LEU A 17 -16.93 -37.12 -15.83
N ILE A 18 -17.45 -36.40 -16.82
CA ILE A 18 -16.67 -35.46 -17.63
C ILE A 18 -16.43 -34.20 -16.78
N PHE A 19 -15.23 -34.04 -16.24
CA PHE A 19 -14.81 -32.79 -15.60
C PHE A 19 -14.50 -31.75 -16.69
N ILE A 20 -15.43 -30.82 -16.90
CA ILE A 20 -15.20 -29.63 -17.72
C ILE A 20 -14.34 -28.68 -16.89
N PHE A 21 -13.05 -28.57 -17.24
CA PHE A 21 -12.17 -27.55 -16.72
C PHE A 21 -12.58 -26.18 -17.28
N PHE A 22 -13.44 -25.46 -16.57
CA PHE A 22 -13.62 -24.03 -16.81
C PHE A 22 -12.35 -23.30 -16.32
N SER A 23 -11.55 -22.79 -17.27
CA SER A 23 -10.52 -21.81 -16.93
C SER A 23 -11.21 -20.51 -16.56
N PHE A 24 -11.47 -20.30 -15.27
CA PHE A 24 -11.85 -18.96 -14.80
C PHE A 24 -10.65 -18.03 -15.03
N PRO A 25 -10.81 -16.90 -15.74
CA PRO A 25 -9.75 -15.91 -15.81
C PRO A 25 -9.45 -15.47 -14.37
N LEU A 26 -8.18 -15.60 -13.98
CA LEU A 26 -7.70 -15.18 -12.67
C LEU A 26 -7.91 -13.66 -12.56
N PHE A 27 -9.01 -13.24 -11.93
CA PHE A 27 -9.28 -11.85 -11.57
C PHE A 27 -8.27 -11.45 -10.48
N GLY A 28 -7.15 -10.85 -10.89
CA GLY A 28 -6.12 -10.43 -9.94
C GLY A 28 -4.94 -9.65 -10.54
N LYS A 29 -5.06 -9.13 -11.77
CA LYS A 29 -3.94 -8.43 -12.43
C LYS A 29 -3.82 -6.94 -12.10
N ASP A 30 -4.87 -6.34 -11.57
CA ASP A 30 -4.94 -4.88 -11.42
C ASP A 30 -4.81 -4.42 -9.97
N LEU A 31 -4.38 -5.32 -9.07
CA LEU A 31 -4.25 -5.07 -7.64
C LEU A 31 -2.86 -5.48 -7.13
N ILE A 32 -2.27 -4.65 -6.29
CA ILE A 32 -1.13 -5.01 -5.45
C ILE A 32 -1.52 -4.93 -3.98
N LYS A 33 -1.21 -5.99 -3.23
CA LYS A 33 -1.30 -6.00 -1.76
C LYS A 33 0.08 -5.69 -1.18
N ILE A 34 0.16 -4.68 -0.32
CA ILE A 34 1.41 -4.23 0.30
C ILE A 34 1.32 -4.24 1.83
N HIS A 35 2.45 -4.35 2.52
CA HIS A 35 2.55 -4.10 3.95
C HIS A 35 2.18 -2.64 4.26
N SER A 36 1.63 -2.39 5.46
CA SER A 36 1.39 -1.03 5.96
C SER A 36 2.69 -0.21 5.93
N ILE A 37 2.64 1.03 5.45
CA ILE A 37 3.83 1.89 5.39
C ILE A 37 4.01 2.74 6.66
N HIS A 38 3.07 2.66 7.60
CA HIS A 38 3.10 3.29 8.92
C HIS A 38 2.80 2.28 10.04
N LYS A 39 3.32 2.53 11.25
CA LYS A 39 2.97 1.77 12.47
C LYS A 39 1.88 2.45 13.29
N GLU A 40 1.62 3.71 12.99
CA GLU A 40 0.64 4.58 13.63
C GLU A 40 -0.70 4.51 12.89
N THR A 41 -1.78 4.98 13.53
CA THR A 41 -3.07 5.20 12.85
C THR A 41 -2.92 6.23 11.73
N PHE A 42 -3.43 5.93 10.54
CA PHE A 42 -3.42 6.83 9.38
C PHE A 42 -4.72 6.77 8.58
N SER A 43 -4.95 7.82 7.79
CA SER A 43 -6.04 7.90 6.82
C SER A 43 -5.45 8.21 5.46
N CYS A 44 -6.03 7.67 4.38
CA CYS A 44 -5.56 7.95 3.03
C CYS A 44 -6.64 8.57 2.15
N THR A 45 -6.21 9.37 1.19
CA THR A 45 -7.03 9.88 0.08
C THR A 45 -6.53 9.29 -1.23
N GLU A 46 -7.44 8.95 -2.13
CA GLU A 46 -7.13 8.22 -3.36
C GLU A 46 -7.06 9.16 -4.58
N HIS A 47 -6.18 8.86 -5.52
CA HIS A 47 -6.23 9.40 -6.86
C HIS A 47 -7.16 8.55 -7.72
N TRP A 48 -8.07 9.19 -8.44
CA TRP A 48 -9.01 8.48 -9.32
C TRP A 48 -8.41 8.25 -10.71
N ALA A 49 -8.86 7.19 -11.39
CA ALA A 49 -8.35 6.79 -12.70
C ALA A 49 -8.50 7.91 -13.75
N GLY A 50 -7.39 8.47 -14.21
CA GLY A 50 -7.36 9.55 -15.20
C GLY A 50 -7.09 10.93 -14.61
N GLN A 51 -7.01 11.07 -13.28
CA GLN A 51 -6.57 12.30 -12.62
C GLN A 51 -5.14 12.68 -13.01
N PHE A 52 -4.25 11.68 -13.01
CA PHE A 52 -2.85 11.82 -13.39
C PHE A 52 -2.45 10.75 -14.41
N LYS A 53 -1.42 11.05 -15.22
CA LYS A 53 -0.97 10.19 -16.33
C LYS A 53 0.24 9.33 -16.01
N TYR A 54 1.01 9.69 -14.98
CA TYR A 54 2.21 8.96 -14.60
C TYR A 54 1.83 7.69 -13.84
N ALA A 55 2.43 6.55 -14.18
CA ALA A 55 2.02 5.27 -13.60
C ALA A 55 2.14 5.22 -12.07
N GLY A 56 3.16 5.90 -11.52
CA GLY A 56 3.34 6.06 -10.09
C GLY A 56 2.41 7.05 -9.40
N ASP A 57 1.43 7.62 -10.10
CA ASP A 57 0.52 8.67 -9.58
C ASP A 57 -0.94 8.48 -10.05
N ALA A 58 -1.15 7.75 -11.15
CA ALA A 58 -2.46 7.57 -11.81
C ALA A 58 -3.49 6.81 -10.98
N LEU A 59 -3.04 5.85 -10.16
CA LEU A 59 -3.81 5.16 -9.11
C LEU A 59 -3.04 5.25 -7.79
N GLY A 60 -2.71 6.48 -7.40
CA GLY A 60 -1.98 6.76 -6.17
C GLY A 60 -2.89 6.85 -4.93
N THR A 61 -2.28 6.73 -3.76
CA THR A 61 -2.95 6.99 -2.48
C THR A 61 -2.03 7.79 -1.57
N ASP A 62 -2.54 8.87 -0.99
CA ASP A 62 -1.81 9.78 -0.11
C ASP A 62 -2.22 9.51 1.34
N CYS A 63 -1.31 8.98 2.14
CA CYS A 63 -1.58 8.56 3.51
C CYS A 63 -0.98 9.52 4.53
N VAL A 64 -1.83 9.97 5.46
CA VAL A 64 -1.50 10.93 6.52
C VAL A 64 -1.67 10.22 7.87
N ILE A 65 -0.59 10.15 8.65
CA ILE A 65 -0.65 9.70 10.04
C ILE A 65 -1.49 10.70 10.84
N GLY A 66 -2.43 10.20 11.62
CA GLY A 66 -3.15 11.00 12.61
C GLY A 66 -2.70 10.68 14.02
N GLY A 67 -3.06 11.58 14.93
CA GLY A 67 -3.04 11.37 16.36
C GLY A 67 -4.43 11.60 16.95
N TRP A 68 -4.56 11.32 18.24
CA TRP A 68 -5.81 11.47 18.96
C TRP A 68 -5.91 12.85 19.59
N TYR A 69 -6.98 13.57 19.27
CA TYR A 69 -7.41 14.72 20.05
C TYR A 69 -8.35 14.22 21.15
N GLU A 70 -8.05 14.63 22.39
CA GLU A 70 -8.84 14.29 23.55
C GLU A 70 -9.11 15.55 24.39
N ASP A 71 -10.37 15.71 24.79
CA ASP A 71 -10.78 16.55 25.91
C ASP A 71 -11.81 15.82 26.77
N GLU A 72 -12.36 16.47 27.79
CA GLU A 72 -13.33 15.87 28.72
C GLU A 72 -14.56 15.21 28.07
N LYS A 73 -14.90 15.57 26.83
CA LYS A 73 -16.13 15.12 26.14
C LYS A 73 -15.88 14.54 24.76
N ARG A 74 -14.71 14.72 24.18
CA ARG A 74 -14.44 14.45 22.76
C ARG A 74 -13.17 13.63 22.61
N LEU A 75 -13.28 12.57 21.82
CA LEU A 75 -12.16 11.77 21.35
C LEU A 75 -12.31 11.54 19.85
N PHE A 76 -11.42 12.10 19.05
CA PHE A 76 -11.41 11.89 17.60
C PHE A 76 -10.01 12.09 17.02
N GLN A 77 -9.79 11.52 15.84
CA GLN A 77 -8.49 11.61 15.17
C GLN A 77 -8.30 12.97 14.50
N LYS A 78 -7.10 13.52 14.60
CA LYS A 78 -6.64 14.72 13.87
C LYS A 78 -5.31 14.43 13.19
N SER A 79 -5.02 15.10 12.08
CA SER A 79 -3.73 14.97 11.38
C SER A 79 -2.62 15.84 11.99
N PHE A 80 -2.99 16.86 12.78
CA PHE A 80 -2.08 17.81 13.39
C PHE A 80 -2.62 18.43 14.69
N ILE A 81 -1.71 19.04 15.45
CA ILE A 81 -1.98 19.91 16.61
C ILE A 81 -1.86 21.39 16.23
N ASN A 82 -2.29 22.30 17.12
CA ASN A 82 -2.28 23.74 16.86
C ASN A 82 -3.01 24.07 15.54
N ASP A 83 -2.45 24.98 14.74
CA ASP A 83 -2.98 25.44 13.45
C ASP A 83 -2.46 24.61 12.25
N GLY A 84 -1.46 23.75 12.44
CA GLY A 84 -0.90 22.90 11.39
C GLY A 84 0.03 23.63 10.40
N PHE A 85 0.45 24.87 10.70
CA PHE A 85 1.29 25.69 9.82
C PHE A 85 2.77 25.36 9.90
N LYS A 86 3.19 24.52 10.85
CA LYS A 86 4.56 23.99 10.92
C LYS A 86 4.54 22.49 10.67
N ASN A 87 5.57 21.95 10.04
CA ASN A 87 5.65 20.51 9.83
C ASN A 87 5.61 19.73 11.15
N GLU A 88 6.23 20.28 12.19
CA GLU A 88 6.24 19.73 13.55
C GLU A 88 4.85 19.66 14.21
N ASP A 89 3.86 20.40 13.70
CA ASP A 89 2.48 20.28 14.16
C ASP A 89 1.82 18.98 13.68
N TRP A 90 2.32 18.34 12.62
CA TRP A 90 1.72 17.15 12.03
C TRP A 90 2.25 15.88 12.70
N PHE A 91 1.34 15.03 13.19
CA PHE A 91 1.71 13.82 13.92
C PHE A 91 2.61 12.87 13.13
N GLY A 92 2.47 12.89 11.80
CA GLY A 92 3.27 12.08 10.89
C GLY A 92 4.67 12.59 10.63
N PHE A 93 4.97 13.88 10.80
CA PHE A 93 6.25 14.43 10.35
C PHE A 93 7.43 13.75 11.05
N LYS A 94 8.42 13.31 10.27
CA LYS A 94 9.59 12.53 10.72
C LYS A 94 9.28 11.17 11.37
N LYS A 95 8.03 10.68 11.35
CA LYS A 95 7.70 9.29 11.70
C LYS A 95 8.31 8.32 10.70
N ASN A 96 8.49 7.07 11.12
CA ASN A 96 9.12 6.06 10.28
C ASN A 96 8.21 5.67 9.11
N VAL A 97 8.83 5.43 7.97
CA VAL A 97 8.20 4.86 6.77
C VAL A 97 8.72 3.44 6.62
N LEU A 98 7.80 2.49 6.46
CA LEU A 98 8.13 1.08 6.38
C LEU A 98 8.18 0.58 4.93
N ALA A 99 9.04 -0.41 4.68
CA ALA A 99 9.09 -1.11 3.40
C ALA A 99 7.74 -1.77 3.10
N PRO A 100 7.18 -1.58 1.88
CA PRO A 100 5.85 -2.09 1.53
C PRO A 100 5.87 -3.58 1.16
N CYS A 101 7.04 -4.17 0.96
CA CYS A 101 7.22 -5.53 0.47
C CYS A 101 8.57 -6.11 0.90
N ASP A 102 8.70 -7.42 0.74
CA ASP A 102 10.01 -8.04 0.55
C ASP A 102 10.45 -7.76 -0.89
N CYS A 103 11.39 -6.83 -1.08
CA CYS A 103 11.69 -6.28 -2.39
C CYS A 103 13.09 -5.67 -2.50
N GLU A 104 13.51 -5.43 -3.74
CA GLU A 104 14.73 -4.69 -4.07
C GLU A 104 14.43 -3.20 -4.23
N VAL A 105 15.30 -2.33 -3.72
CA VAL A 105 15.26 -0.89 -4.00
C VAL A 105 15.88 -0.63 -5.37
N ILE A 106 15.09 -0.19 -6.35
CA ILE A 106 15.57 0.00 -7.74
C ILE A 106 15.83 1.46 -8.12
N ASP A 107 15.27 2.42 -7.38
CA ASP A 107 15.54 3.85 -7.56
C ASP A 107 15.39 4.61 -6.23
N VAL A 108 16.20 5.65 -6.06
CA VAL A 108 16.12 6.60 -4.95
C VAL A 108 16.33 8.01 -5.50
N SER A 109 15.40 8.90 -5.21
CA SER A 109 15.48 10.32 -5.52
C SER A 109 15.51 11.12 -4.24
N VAL A 110 16.38 12.12 -4.16
CA VAL A 110 16.51 13.00 -3.00
C VAL A 110 16.20 14.44 -3.41
N ASN A 111 15.33 15.07 -2.63
CA ASN A 111 15.03 16.49 -2.65
C ASN A 111 15.11 16.99 -1.20
N GLU A 112 16.12 17.83 -0.94
CA GLU A 112 16.40 18.40 0.38
C GLU A 112 15.49 19.58 0.74
N VAL A 113 14.73 20.12 -0.22
CA VAL A 113 13.81 21.23 0.02
C VAL A 113 12.60 20.72 0.78
N THR A 114 12.44 21.18 2.01
CA THR A 114 11.24 20.93 2.81
C THR A 114 10.25 22.07 2.63
N ASN A 115 9.01 21.75 2.26
CA ASN A 115 7.92 22.70 2.15
C ASN A 115 7.41 23.11 3.53
N GLU A 116 6.79 24.28 3.61
CA GLU A 116 5.94 24.64 4.74
C GLU A 116 4.51 24.13 4.48
N PRO A 117 3.79 23.61 5.47
CA PRO A 117 2.39 23.22 5.28
C PRO A 117 1.56 24.34 4.65
N GLY A 118 0.83 24.02 3.58
CA GLY A 118 0.06 24.98 2.79
C GLY A 118 0.85 25.74 1.72
N ILE A 119 2.19 25.77 1.77
CA ILE A 119 3.06 26.49 0.83
C ILE A 119 4.00 25.49 0.13
N MET A 120 3.58 25.03 -1.05
CA MET A 120 4.28 24.02 -1.82
C MET A 120 5.40 24.63 -2.67
N THR A 121 6.57 23.99 -2.69
CA THR A 121 7.64 24.25 -3.68
C THR A 121 7.60 23.16 -4.76
N PRO A 122 7.03 23.42 -5.95
CA PRO A 122 6.91 22.44 -7.02
C PRO A 122 8.26 21.84 -7.41
N GLY A 123 8.30 20.53 -7.63
CA GLY A 123 9.52 19.82 -8.01
C GLY A 123 9.40 18.32 -7.78
N ARG A 124 10.39 17.56 -8.26
CA ARG A 124 10.48 16.12 -8.00
C ARG A 124 10.62 15.90 -6.49
N ALA A 125 9.70 15.14 -5.91
CA ALA A 125 9.79 14.78 -4.49
C ALA A 125 10.96 13.81 -4.25
N SER A 126 11.41 13.76 -3.00
CA SER A 126 12.17 12.62 -2.50
C SER A 126 11.31 11.37 -2.62
N SER A 127 11.90 10.28 -3.11
CA SER A 127 11.17 9.03 -3.31
C SER A 127 12.06 7.79 -3.31
N ILE A 128 11.44 6.64 -3.06
CA ILE A 128 12.04 5.32 -3.16
C ILE A 128 11.14 4.47 -4.06
N VAL A 129 11.72 3.79 -5.04
CA VAL A 129 11.02 2.80 -5.86
C VAL A 129 11.52 1.41 -5.52
N PHE A 130 10.57 0.54 -5.18
CA PHE A 130 10.79 -0.85 -4.86
C PHE A 130 10.33 -1.74 -6.02
N GLN A 131 11.03 -2.84 -6.28
CA GLN A 131 10.61 -3.89 -7.20
C GLN A 131 10.36 -5.20 -6.44
N THR A 132 9.15 -5.72 -6.59
CA THR A 132 8.74 -7.02 -6.03
C THR A 132 9.33 -8.17 -6.87
N ALA A 133 9.34 -9.38 -6.31
CA ALA A 133 9.83 -10.58 -7.01
C ALA A 133 9.08 -10.88 -8.34
N ASN A 134 7.82 -10.46 -8.46
CA ASN A 134 7.04 -10.59 -9.70
C ASN A 134 7.22 -9.40 -10.67
N GLY A 135 8.12 -8.46 -10.37
CA GLY A 135 8.51 -7.37 -11.24
C GLY A 135 7.64 -6.11 -11.18
N SER A 136 6.52 -6.14 -10.46
CA SER A 136 5.72 -4.96 -10.11
C SER A 136 6.55 -3.97 -9.29
N LYS A 137 6.15 -2.70 -9.32
CA LYS A 137 6.87 -1.61 -8.68
C LYS A 137 5.96 -0.87 -7.72
N VAL A 138 6.54 -0.42 -6.61
CA VAL A 138 5.89 0.41 -5.61
C VAL A 138 6.75 1.65 -5.39
N LEU A 139 6.17 2.83 -5.51
CA LEU A 139 6.78 4.12 -5.22
C LEU A 139 6.29 4.59 -3.86
N LEU A 140 7.22 5.01 -3.00
CA LEU A 140 6.92 5.84 -1.82
C LEU A 140 7.53 7.22 -2.07
N ALA A 141 6.70 8.26 -2.11
CA ALA A 141 7.13 9.64 -2.34
C ALA A 141 6.84 10.55 -1.13
N HIS A 142 7.39 11.76 -1.17
CA HIS A 142 7.41 12.73 -0.07
C HIS A 142 8.15 12.24 1.18
N VAL A 143 9.03 11.25 1.01
CA VAL A 143 9.90 10.76 2.09
C VAL A 143 11.00 11.77 2.44
N ARG A 144 11.65 11.58 3.59
CA ARG A 144 12.87 12.26 4.00
C ARG A 144 13.78 11.30 4.76
N ASP A 145 15.01 11.72 5.03
CA ASP A 145 15.98 10.98 5.85
C ASP A 145 16.10 9.50 5.41
N ILE A 146 16.20 9.27 4.09
CA ILE A 146 16.19 7.93 3.46
C ILE A 146 17.31 7.05 4.06
N LYS A 147 16.97 5.80 4.39
CA LYS A 147 17.84 4.82 5.08
C LYS A 147 18.29 3.67 4.19
N VAL A 148 17.92 3.69 2.93
CA VAL A 148 18.23 2.66 1.93
C VAL A 148 18.84 3.30 0.69
N LYS A 149 19.50 2.48 -0.13
CA LYS A 149 20.05 2.87 -1.43
C LYS A 149 19.65 1.86 -2.50
N LYS A 150 19.80 2.25 -3.75
CA LYS A 150 19.60 1.35 -4.90
C LYS A 150 20.44 0.07 -4.76
N GLY A 151 19.80 -1.07 -5.02
CA GLY A 151 20.35 -2.41 -4.90
C GLY A 151 20.15 -3.06 -3.52
N ASP A 152 19.67 -2.33 -2.51
CA ASP A 152 19.38 -2.92 -1.21
C ASP A 152 18.17 -3.87 -1.30
N LEU A 153 18.28 -5.03 -0.65
CA LEU A 153 17.15 -5.93 -0.40
C LEU A 153 16.54 -5.61 0.97
N VAL A 154 15.25 -5.30 0.99
CA VAL A 154 14.52 -4.98 2.22
C VAL A 154 13.46 -6.05 2.51
N LYS A 155 13.16 -6.23 3.80
CA LYS A 155 11.98 -6.99 4.24
C LYS A 155 10.83 -6.04 4.53
N GLN A 156 9.62 -6.46 4.23
CA GLN A 156 8.43 -5.68 4.54
C GLN A 156 8.40 -5.31 6.03
N GLY A 157 7.98 -4.09 6.35
CA GLY A 157 8.00 -3.58 7.72
C GLY A 157 9.36 -3.05 8.21
N ASN A 158 10.46 -3.21 7.46
CA ASN A 158 11.72 -2.54 7.77
C ASN A 158 11.60 -1.02 7.60
N VAL A 159 12.26 -0.23 8.44
CA VAL A 159 12.28 1.24 8.29
C VAL A 159 13.17 1.60 7.10
N VAL A 160 12.61 2.30 6.11
CA VAL A 160 13.31 2.68 4.88
C VAL A 160 13.54 4.19 4.76
N ALA A 161 12.73 4.99 5.44
CA ALA A 161 12.83 6.44 5.45
C ALA A 161 11.99 7.01 6.61
N LYS A 162 11.80 8.33 6.59
CA LYS A 162 10.85 9.04 7.42
C LYS A 162 9.86 9.84 6.57
N VAL A 163 8.72 10.19 7.15
CA VAL A 163 7.71 11.06 6.50
C VAL A 163 8.26 12.48 6.36
N GLY A 164 8.20 13.01 5.15
CA GLY A 164 8.63 14.35 4.80
C GLY A 164 7.48 15.22 4.28
N ASN A 165 7.85 16.39 3.76
CA ASN A 165 6.97 17.33 3.08
C ASN A 165 7.83 18.06 2.04
N ASN A 166 7.88 17.55 0.81
CA ASN A 166 8.73 18.08 -0.27
C ASN A 166 8.13 17.81 -1.64
N GLY A 167 8.57 18.53 -2.67
CA GLY A 167 8.00 18.44 -4.02
C GLY A 167 6.53 18.88 -4.04
N TYR A 168 5.68 18.16 -4.79
CA TYR A 168 4.25 18.46 -4.91
C TYR A 168 3.40 18.13 -3.66
N SER A 169 3.94 18.33 -2.46
CA SER A 169 3.24 18.10 -1.19
C SER A 169 2.86 19.42 -0.51
N ARG A 170 1.67 19.45 0.10
CA ARG A 170 1.15 20.59 0.89
C ARG A 170 1.16 20.32 2.40
N SER A 171 1.51 19.12 2.84
CA SER A 171 1.57 18.75 4.24
C SER A 171 2.32 17.43 4.43
N PRO A 172 2.86 17.11 5.62
CA PRO A 172 3.49 15.83 5.90
C PRO A 172 2.57 14.62 5.62
N HIS A 173 2.97 13.80 4.64
CA HIS A 173 2.27 12.57 4.24
C HIS A 173 3.19 11.68 3.39
N ILE A 174 2.76 10.45 3.09
CA ILE A 174 3.41 9.58 2.11
C ILE A 174 2.46 9.32 0.95
N HIS A 175 2.91 9.63 -0.24
CA HIS A 175 2.25 9.22 -1.48
C HIS A 175 2.74 7.82 -1.86
N ILE A 176 1.80 6.96 -2.26
CA ILE A 176 2.08 5.59 -2.70
C ILE A 176 1.53 5.43 -4.11
N GLY A 177 2.39 5.01 -5.03
CA GLY A 177 2.00 4.61 -6.38
C GLY A 177 2.46 3.19 -6.68
N ALA A 178 1.78 2.48 -7.57
CA ALA A 178 2.19 1.16 -7.99
C ALA A 178 1.87 0.87 -9.45
N TRP A 179 2.72 0.09 -10.11
CA TRP A 179 2.51 -0.31 -11.49
C TRP A 179 3.12 -1.68 -11.80
N ASP A 180 2.57 -2.34 -12.83
CA ASP A 180 3.04 -3.65 -13.29
C ASP A 180 4.33 -3.55 -14.13
N VAL A 181 4.79 -4.70 -14.63
CA VAL A 181 5.98 -4.78 -15.50
C VAL A 181 5.82 -4.05 -16.84
N LYS A 182 4.58 -3.78 -17.27
CA LYS A 182 4.24 -3.07 -18.52
C LYS A 182 4.03 -1.57 -18.30
N GLY A 183 4.04 -1.10 -17.05
CA GLY A 183 3.77 0.29 -16.71
C GLY A 183 2.29 0.61 -16.46
N ASN A 184 1.42 -0.41 -16.39
CA ASN A 184 0.01 -0.18 -16.06
C ASN A 184 -0.12 0.13 -14.56
N PRO A 185 -0.84 1.19 -14.17
CA PRO A 185 -1.13 1.48 -12.76
C PRO A 185 -1.87 0.31 -12.09
N LEU A 186 -1.56 0.06 -10.83
CA LEU A 186 -2.19 -0.98 -10.02
C LEU A 186 -2.98 -0.34 -8.86
N GLN A 187 -4.17 -0.86 -8.59
CA GLN A 187 -4.89 -0.56 -7.36
C GLN A 187 -4.06 -1.02 -6.16
N ILE A 188 -3.99 -0.20 -5.12
CA ILE A 188 -3.23 -0.50 -3.91
C ILE A 188 -4.20 -0.96 -2.80
N ARG A 189 -3.82 -2.02 -2.08
CA ARG A 189 -4.47 -2.42 -0.81
C ARG A 189 -3.42 -2.75 0.24
N PHE A 190 -3.61 -2.24 1.45
CA PHE A 190 -2.81 -2.65 2.60
C PHE A 190 -3.20 -4.05 3.08
N ASP A 191 -2.21 -4.84 3.46
CA ASP A 191 -2.43 -6.05 4.24
C ASP A 191 -2.83 -5.66 5.65
N GLN A 192 -4.12 -5.81 5.96
CA GLN A 192 -4.68 -5.43 7.26
C GLN A 192 -4.05 -6.18 8.43
N LYS A 193 -3.41 -7.34 8.20
CA LYS A 193 -2.67 -8.07 9.24
C LYS A 193 -1.40 -7.36 9.68
N THR A 194 -0.95 -6.37 8.91
CA THR A 194 0.27 -5.59 9.16
C THR A 194 -0.02 -4.21 9.72
N LEU A 195 -1.30 -3.83 9.85
CA LEU A 195 -1.70 -2.60 10.52
C LEU A 195 -1.46 -2.77 12.02
N SER A 196 -0.46 -2.05 12.53
CA SER A 196 -0.27 -1.83 13.95
C SER A 196 -0.96 -0.50 14.29
N LEU A 197 -1.71 -0.47 15.39
CA LEU A 197 -2.26 0.77 15.95
C LEU A 197 -1.45 1.13 17.19
N SER A 198 -0.12 1.21 17.02
CA SER A 198 0.81 1.38 18.15
C SER A 198 0.63 2.69 18.92
N ASP A 199 -0.10 3.64 18.36
CA ASP A 199 -0.51 4.88 19.01
C ASP A 199 -1.80 4.76 19.86
N ARG A 200 -2.44 3.58 19.88
CA ARG A 200 -3.63 3.28 20.71
C ARG A 200 -3.37 2.37 21.91
N GLU A 201 -2.16 1.82 22.03
CA GLU A 201 -1.71 1.01 23.18
C GLU A 201 -0.94 1.89 24.16
#